data_AF-A0A6J4X4Q6-F1
#
_entry.id   AF-A0A6J4X4Q6-F1
#
_cell.length_a   1.000
_cell.length_b   1.000
_cell.length_c   1.000
_cell.angle_alpha   90.00
_cell.angle_beta   90.00
_cell.angle_gamma   90.00
#
_symmetry.space_group_name_H-M   'P 1'
#
loop_
_entity.id
_entity.type
_entity.pdbx_description
1 polymer ?
#
loop_
_entity_poly.entity_id
_entity_poly.type
_entity_poly.pdbx_seq_one_letter_code
_entity_poly.pdbx_strand_id
1 'polypeptide(L)'
;MKIFIAKTSGFCMGVRRAVEMVLDAPDQHANPIFTYGPLIHNPQVLSLLQSKDITILDEIPDQGSGTVLIRAHGVPPITKQGLKEADFKVIDATCPRVIKVQTIIRKHAKKNYASIIIGDKDHPEVIGLLGYARQKGYVIGTIEELEALPVFENAIIVAQTTQNTQFFDAVKSWAAANHPHYKIFNTICDSTERRQAEVKRLAEAVDAVIVVGGRNSGNTRRLTEIARETGIPAYHIESETDLKAIDLDVLSSARHIGITAGASTPNWIIKKVYRALEALQVKRKNNWRRILFGLQRGLLLTNIYVSLGAGCLSYACSKLQGFSQFFPYVLIAMLYVQSMHILAHLTGNKADQFNDPERASFYEKYKRLLTVLAIAAGGAGLVIAFTLGLFPFLLLLVMSLLGLSYNRILVPKRFISARYRRIRDIPGSKTILIAMAWGVVTALLTPLSLADKPHWITGLIFLWAAGLVFARTAFFDILDMQGDRIVGKETIAILLGEKRSLSLLKIILILLMAALFVLSAFHLISYLGFFLISSPILLLLLLSAYEQGILLPSVKLELLVETNFLLAGAIAFLWALVN
;
A
#
# COMPACT_ATOMS: atom_id res chain seq x y z
N MET A 1 -25.07 -0.09 -7.45
CA MET A 1 -23.73 0.50 -7.35
C MET A 1 -22.67 -0.59 -7.39
N LYS A 2 -21.81 -0.53 -8.41
CA LYS A 2 -20.54 -1.25 -8.54
C LYS A 2 -19.48 -0.17 -8.67
N ILE A 3 -18.40 -0.29 -7.90
CA ILE A 3 -17.34 0.71 -7.87
C ILE A 3 -16.15 0.16 -8.64
N PHE A 4 -15.63 0.95 -9.56
CA PHE A 4 -14.43 0.65 -10.34
C PHE A 4 -13.33 1.60 -9.92
N ILE A 5 -12.10 1.10 -9.75
CA ILE A 5 -10.93 1.96 -9.52
C ILE A 5 -10.03 1.85 -10.75
N ALA A 6 -9.65 2.98 -11.33
CA ALA A 6 -8.67 3.02 -12.41
C ALA A 6 -7.35 2.41 -11.93
N LYS A 7 -6.79 1.49 -12.72
CA LYS A 7 -5.55 0.77 -12.41
C LYS A 7 -4.34 1.69 -12.28
N THR A 8 -4.36 2.83 -12.96
CA THR A 8 -3.32 3.86 -12.90
C THR A 8 -3.51 4.85 -11.74
N SER A 9 -4.53 4.66 -10.88
CA SER A 9 -4.73 5.51 -9.71
C SER A 9 -3.57 5.42 -8.72
N GLY A 10 -3.27 6.55 -8.08
CA GLY A 10 -2.27 6.63 -7.01
C GLY A 10 -0.92 7.13 -7.49
N PHE A 11 0.10 7.01 -6.63
CA PHE A 11 1.45 7.51 -6.89
C PHE A 11 2.05 6.98 -8.20
N CYS A 12 2.48 7.89 -9.08
CA CYS A 12 3.37 7.54 -10.17
C CYS A 12 4.79 7.25 -9.65
N MET A 13 5.65 6.66 -10.49
CA MET A 13 7.03 6.33 -10.12
C MET A 13 7.81 7.55 -9.60
N GLY A 14 7.70 8.70 -10.27
CA GLY A 14 8.43 9.92 -9.89
C GLY A 14 8.01 10.46 -8.52
N VAL A 15 6.70 10.50 -8.26
CA VAL A 15 6.16 10.89 -6.95
C VAL A 15 6.56 9.90 -5.87
N ARG A 16 6.41 8.60 -6.13
CA ARG A 16 6.81 7.53 -5.20
C ARG A 16 8.27 7.69 -4.81
N ARG A 17 9.17 7.82 -5.80
CA ARG A 17 10.59 8.03 -5.57
C ARG A 17 10.86 9.26 -4.68
N ALA A 18 10.20 10.38 -4.95
CA ALA A 18 10.40 11.61 -4.16
C ALA A 18 9.93 11.47 -2.71
N VAL A 19 8.75 10.86 -2.51
CA VAL A 19 8.21 10.60 -1.16
C VAL A 19 9.07 9.60 -0.40
N GLU A 20 9.57 8.56 -1.06
CA GLU A 20 10.48 7.59 -0.46
C GLU A 20 11.82 8.24 -0.05
N MET A 21 12.40 9.06 -0.93
CA MET A 21 13.64 9.80 -0.62
C MET A 21 13.50 10.71 0.59
N VAL A 22 12.37 11.43 0.71
CA VAL A 22 12.18 12.35 1.83
C VAL A 22 11.94 11.61 3.14
N LEU A 23 11.21 10.47 3.09
CA LEU A 23 10.90 9.68 4.30
C LEU A 23 12.14 8.97 4.84
N ASP A 24 13.07 8.58 3.96
CA ASP A 24 14.32 7.92 4.34
C ASP A 24 15.42 8.93 4.77
N ALA A 25 15.29 10.21 4.40
CA ALA A 25 16.32 11.22 4.62
C ALA A 25 16.70 11.45 6.11
N PRO A 26 15.77 11.46 7.09
CA PRO A 26 16.12 11.66 8.50
C PRO A 26 17.08 10.60 9.07
N ASP A 27 17.04 9.37 8.54
CA ASP A 27 17.89 8.26 8.99
C ASP A 27 19.23 8.20 8.24
N GLN A 28 19.33 8.84 7.07
CA GLN A 28 20.48 8.74 6.17
C GLN A 28 21.31 10.04 6.09
N HIS A 29 20.75 11.17 6.52
CA HIS A 29 21.30 12.50 6.28
C HIS A 29 21.22 13.40 7.52
N ALA A 30 21.91 14.54 7.45
CA ALA A 30 21.97 15.49 8.55
C ALA A 30 20.64 16.21 8.70
N ASN A 31 20.04 16.12 9.88
CA ASN A 31 18.89 16.90 10.29
C ASN A 31 19.30 18.37 10.55
N PRO A 32 18.37 19.35 10.46
CA PRO A 32 16.97 19.22 10.04
C PRO A 32 16.82 18.85 8.56
N ILE A 33 15.68 18.23 8.21
CA ILE A 33 15.35 17.85 6.83
C ILE A 33 14.27 18.80 6.30
N PHE A 34 14.55 19.39 5.13
CA PHE A 34 13.64 20.29 4.45
C PHE A 34 13.29 19.79 3.05
N THR A 35 12.17 20.27 2.53
CA THR A 35 11.85 20.23 1.08
C THR A 35 11.80 21.66 0.56
N TYR A 36 12.43 21.94 -0.59
CA TYR A 36 12.35 23.28 -1.18
C TYR A 36 11.04 23.44 -1.96
N GLY A 37 10.12 24.22 -1.38
CA GLY A 37 8.70 24.22 -1.71
C GLY A 37 8.03 22.86 -1.48
N PRO A 38 6.72 22.74 -1.78
CA PRO A 38 5.99 21.49 -1.63
C PRO A 38 6.63 20.36 -2.46
N LEU A 39 6.98 19.25 -1.81
CA LEU A 39 7.57 18.07 -2.46
C LEU A 39 6.70 17.57 -3.63
N ILE A 40 5.39 17.54 -3.39
CA ILE A 40 4.32 17.18 -4.33
C ILE A 40 3.05 18.00 -4.05
N HIS A 41 2.13 18.04 -5.01
CA HIS A 41 0.82 18.70 -4.84
C HIS A 41 -0.21 17.75 -4.20
N ASN A 42 -0.07 17.49 -2.90
CA ASN A 42 -1.06 16.76 -2.09
C ASN A 42 -1.01 17.21 -0.62
N PRO A 43 -2.04 17.90 -0.10
CA PRO A 43 -2.00 18.51 1.22
C PRO A 43 -1.85 17.49 2.36
N GLN A 44 -2.45 16.30 2.21
CA GLN A 44 -2.36 15.27 3.23
C GLN A 44 -0.95 14.66 3.34
N VAL A 45 -0.25 14.51 2.22
CA VAL A 45 1.16 14.08 2.23
C VAL A 45 2.05 15.17 2.83
N LEU A 46 1.80 16.45 2.53
CA LEU A 46 2.57 17.54 3.13
C LEU A 46 2.38 17.61 4.66
N SER A 47 1.14 17.48 5.12
CA SER A 47 0.83 17.39 6.57
C SER A 47 1.50 16.19 7.23
N LEU A 48 1.55 15.05 6.53
CA LEU A 48 2.28 13.87 7.00
C LEU A 48 3.78 14.14 7.14
N LEU A 49 4.41 14.79 6.15
CA LEU A 49 5.84 15.13 6.22
C LEU A 49 6.11 16.08 7.38
N GLN A 50 5.26 17.10 7.56
CA GLN A 50 5.36 18.02 8.69
C GLN A 50 5.26 17.30 10.04
N SER A 51 4.38 16.30 10.18
CA SER A 51 4.28 15.47 11.40
C SER A 51 5.52 14.62 11.72
N LYS A 52 6.49 14.59 10.80
CA LYS A 52 7.78 13.91 10.91
C LYS A 52 8.96 14.88 10.99
N ASP A 53 8.69 16.14 11.32
CA ASP A 53 9.70 17.19 11.38
C ASP A 53 10.40 17.45 10.03
N ILE A 54 9.75 17.09 8.92
CA ILE A 54 10.18 17.43 7.57
C ILE A 54 9.37 18.66 7.13
N THR A 55 10.02 19.82 7.10
CA THR A 55 9.35 21.10 6.85
C THR A 55 9.60 21.63 5.44
N ILE A 56 8.72 22.51 4.98
CA ILE A 56 8.85 23.17 3.68
C ILE A 56 9.71 24.42 3.88
N LEU A 57 10.70 24.60 3.01
CA LEU A 57 11.52 25.80 2.89
C LEU A 57 11.04 26.55 1.64
N ASP A 58 10.39 27.70 1.83
CA ASP A 58 9.87 28.50 0.71
C ASP A 58 10.92 29.45 0.13
N GLU A 59 11.81 29.98 0.97
CA GLU A 59 12.88 30.90 0.59
C GLU A 59 14.26 30.35 1.01
N ILE A 60 15.29 30.70 0.24
CA ILE A 60 16.67 30.29 0.56
C ILE A 60 17.25 31.31 1.55
N PRO A 61 17.56 30.92 2.80
CA PRO A 61 18.22 31.82 3.75
C PRO A 61 19.67 32.11 3.34
N ASP A 62 20.26 33.17 3.88
CA ASP A 62 21.68 33.50 3.67
C ASP A 62 22.59 32.37 4.15
N GLN A 63 22.22 31.72 5.25
CA GLN A 63 22.93 30.56 5.80
C GLN A 63 21.93 29.51 6.29
N GLY A 64 22.08 28.29 5.77
CA GLY A 64 21.29 27.11 6.09
C GLY A 64 22.05 26.11 6.94
N SER A 65 21.33 25.10 7.44
CA SER A 65 21.92 23.93 8.06
C SER A 65 21.07 22.70 7.80
N GLY A 66 21.71 21.52 7.73
CA GLY A 66 21.02 20.26 7.47
C GLY A 66 20.87 19.95 5.98
N THR A 67 19.76 19.32 5.62
CA THR A 67 19.55 18.73 4.29
C THR A 67 18.29 19.28 3.64
N VAL A 68 18.38 19.69 2.37
CA VAL A 68 17.23 20.16 1.56
C VAL A 68 17.01 19.24 0.37
N LEU A 69 15.79 18.74 0.22
CA LEU A 69 15.36 17.97 -0.94
C LEU A 69 14.69 18.88 -1.97
N ILE A 70 15.16 18.80 -3.22
CA ILE A 70 14.50 19.41 -4.37
C ILE A 70 13.23 18.62 -4.70
N ARG A 71 12.10 19.32 -4.83
CA ARG A 71 10.78 18.75 -5.16
C ARG A 71 10.75 17.93 -6.46
N ALA A 72 9.77 17.04 -6.60
CA ALA A 72 9.65 16.14 -7.75
C ALA A 72 9.51 16.88 -9.11
N HIS A 73 8.95 18.10 -9.08
CA HIS A 73 8.79 19.00 -10.22
C HIS A 73 10.10 19.63 -10.69
N GLY A 74 11.16 19.52 -9.90
CA GLY A 74 12.43 20.21 -10.12
C GLY A 74 12.40 21.68 -9.73
N VAL A 75 13.56 22.32 -9.91
CA VAL A 75 13.81 23.74 -9.67
C VAL A 75 14.75 24.29 -10.76
N PRO A 76 14.76 25.61 -10.96
CA PRO A 76 15.76 26.27 -11.79
C PRO A 76 17.21 25.97 -11.34
N PRO A 77 18.20 26.01 -12.25
CA PRO A 77 19.61 25.83 -11.89
C PRO A 77 20.10 26.81 -10.82
N ILE A 78 19.64 28.07 -10.89
CA ILE A 78 20.03 29.12 -9.93
C ILE A 78 19.55 28.81 -8.51
N THR A 79 18.34 28.26 -8.37
CA THR A 79 17.79 27.83 -7.06
C THR A 79 18.64 26.71 -6.45
N LYS A 80 19.03 25.72 -7.27
CA LYS A 80 19.89 24.62 -6.81
C LYS A 80 21.28 25.11 -6.39
N GLN A 81 21.79 26.13 -7.06
CA GLN A 81 23.06 26.77 -6.70
C GLN A 81 22.93 27.56 -5.39
N GLY A 82 21.90 28.41 -5.25
CA GLY A 82 21.65 29.19 -4.04
C GLY A 82 21.51 28.30 -2.79
N LEU A 83 20.84 27.15 -2.89
CA LEU A 83 20.74 26.21 -1.78
C LEU A 83 22.12 25.67 -1.33
N LYS A 84 23.05 25.47 -2.26
CA LYS A 84 24.41 25.02 -1.93
C LYS A 84 25.27 26.15 -1.38
N GLU A 85 25.10 27.36 -1.90
CA GLU A 85 25.79 28.56 -1.43
C GLU A 85 25.37 28.91 0.01
N ALA A 86 24.12 28.64 0.36
CA ALA A 86 23.60 28.69 1.73
C ALA A 86 24.01 27.48 2.61
N ASP A 87 25.01 26.69 2.20
CA ASP A 87 25.59 25.56 2.98
C ASP A 87 24.63 24.39 3.27
N PHE A 88 23.55 24.21 2.50
CA PHE A 88 22.72 23.01 2.63
C PHE A 88 23.32 21.80 1.92
N LYS A 89 23.13 20.61 2.51
CA LYS A 89 23.25 19.36 1.77
C LYS A 89 22.05 19.20 0.84
N VAL A 90 22.24 19.35 -0.47
CA VAL A 90 21.15 19.27 -1.44
C VAL A 90 20.97 17.86 -2.01
N ILE A 91 19.75 17.34 -1.93
CA ILE A 91 19.35 16.07 -2.54
C ILE A 91 18.34 16.33 -3.66
N ASP A 92 18.56 15.72 -4.82
CA ASP A 92 17.72 15.96 -5.99
C ASP A 92 16.62 14.89 -6.16
N ALA A 93 15.42 15.19 -5.67
CA ALA A 93 14.27 14.31 -5.83
C ALA A 93 13.49 14.56 -7.14
N THR A 94 14.01 15.38 -8.05
CA THR A 94 13.38 15.65 -9.36
C THR A 94 13.06 14.35 -10.10
N CYS A 95 11.87 14.26 -10.67
CA CYS A 95 11.45 13.12 -11.46
C CYS A 95 12.39 12.94 -12.68
N PRO A 96 12.88 11.71 -12.97
CA PRO A 96 13.72 11.47 -14.14
C PRO A 96 13.08 11.87 -15.48
N ARG A 97 11.74 11.88 -15.55
CA ARG A 97 11.01 12.37 -16.74
C ARG A 97 11.15 13.89 -16.89
N VAL A 98 11.10 14.65 -15.80
CA VAL A 98 11.34 16.11 -15.80
C VAL A 98 12.81 16.42 -16.12
N ILE A 99 13.76 15.68 -15.55
CA ILE A 99 15.20 15.82 -15.86
C ILE A 99 15.47 15.64 -17.37
N LYS A 100 14.74 14.73 -18.03
CA LYS A 100 14.83 14.56 -19.49
C LYS A 100 14.44 15.84 -20.22
N VAL A 101 13.34 16.49 -19.83
CA VAL A 101 12.89 17.76 -20.44
C VAL A 101 13.91 18.87 -20.19
N GLN A 102 14.38 19.04 -18.95
CA GLN A 102 15.43 20.00 -18.59
C GLN A 102 16.70 19.79 -19.44
N THR A 103 17.06 18.53 -19.69
CA THR A 103 18.22 18.17 -20.53
C THR A 103 18.01 18.53 -21.99
N ILE A 104 16.81 18.31 -22.55
CA ILE A 104 16.46 18.70 -23.92
C ILE A 104 16.56 20.22 -24.07
N ILE A 105 15.93 20.97 -23.17
CA ILE A 105 15.95 22.44 -23.17
C ILE A 105 17.39 22.94 -23.08
N ARG A 106 18.16 22.49 -22.09
CA ARG A 106 19.56 22.89 -21.90
C ARG A 106 20.43 22.60 -23.12
N LYS A 107 20.24 21.46 -23.78
CA LYS A 107 21.01 21.07 -24.98
C LYS A 107 20.76 22.03 -26.15
N HIS A 108 19.52 22.45 -26.35
CA HIS A 108 19.14 23.32 -27.46
C HIS A 108 19.37 24.81 -27.16
N ALA A 109 19.20 25.24 -25.91
CA ALA A 109 19.58 26.58 -25.47
C ALA A 109 21.09 26.85 -25.67
N LYS A 110 21.95 25.83 -25.51
CA LYS A 110 23.38 25.92 -25.87
C LYS A 110 23.64 26.14 -27.36
N LYS A 111 22.70 25.74 -28.21
CA LYS A 111 22.73 25.92 -29.67
C LYS A 111 21.93 27.15 -30.13
N ASN A 112 21.57 28.04 -29.20
CA ASN A 112 20.84 29.28 -29.47
C ASN A 112 19.37 29.11 -29.94
N TYR A 113 18.77 27.93 -29.76
CA TYR A 113 17.35 27.70 -30.06
C TYR A 113 16.45 28.41 -29.04
N ALA A 114 15.33 28.96 -29.50
CA ALA A 114 14.21 29.32 -28.62
C ALA A 114 13.56 28.05 -28.07
N SER A 115 13.11 28.08 -26.80
CA SER A 115 12.42 26.97 -26.15
C SER A 115 10.99 27.36 -25.84
N ILE A 116 10.04 26.84 -26.61
CA ILE A 116 8.61 27.00 -26.40
C ILE A 116 8.13 25.85 -25.51
N ILE A 117 7.58 26.18 -24.35
CA ILE A 117 7.14 25.25 -23.31
C ILE A 117 5.62 25.30 -23.23
N ILE A 118 4.96 24.21 -23.61
CA ILE A 118 3.51 24.05 -23.55
C ILE A 118 3.13 23.66 -22.12
N GLY A 119 2.53 24.56 -21.34
CA GLY A 119 2.23 24.32 -19.93
C GLY A 119 1.71 25.54 -19.18
N ASP A 120 1.39 25.34 -17.91
CA ASP A 120 0.89 26.40 -17.03
C ASP A 120 2.06 27.27 -16.52
N LYS A 121 2.06 28.57 -16.84
CA LYS A 121 3.17 29.51 -16.53
C LYS A 121 3.57 29.54 -15.06
N ASP A 122 2.59 29.44 -14.16
CA ASP A 122 2.79 29.52 -12.71
C ASP A 122 3.11 28.15 -12.08
N HIS A 123 3.16 27.08 -12.89
CA HIS A 123 3.37 25.74 -12.37
C HIS A 123 4.86 25.50 -12.01
N PRO A 124 5.16 24.95 -10.81
CA PRO A 124 6.50 24.60 -10.35
C PRO A 124 7.43 23.95 -11.37
N GLU A 125 6.90 22.98 -12.13
CA GLU A 125 7.65 22.28 -13.16
C GLU A 125 8.05 23.23 -14.29
N VAL A 126 7.12 24.05 -14.79
CA VAL A 126 7.34 24.97 -15.91
C VAL A 126 8.34 26.05 -15.55
N ILE A 127 8.24 26.61 -14.34
CA ILE A 127 9.26 27.53 -13.80
C ILE A 127 10.64 26.84 -13.76
N GLY A 128 10.68 25.59 -13.30
CA GLY A 128 11.87 24.77 -13.30
C GLY A 128 12.46 24.56 -14.69
N LEU A 129 11.61 24.29 -15.70
CA LEU A 129 12.01 24.10 -17.10
C LEU A 129 12.54 25.39 -17.74
N LEU A 130 11.87 26.52 -17.50
CA LEU A 130 12.28 27.85 -17.99
C LEU A 130 13.71 28.20 -17.54
N GLY A 131 14.08 27.85 -16.31
CA GLY A 131 15.43 28.06 -15.79
C GLY A 131 16.55 27.41 -16.61
N TYR A 132 16.25 26.39 -17.44
CA TYR A 132 17.21 25.74 -18.33
C TYR A 132 17.26 26.36 -19.74
N ALA A 133 16.32 27.25 -20.07
CA ALA A 133 16.18 27.88 -21.39
C ALA A 133 17.03 29.16 -21.58
N ARG A 134 17.84 29.55 -20.58
CA ARG A 134 18.55 30.84 -20.55
C ARG A 134 17.55 31.99 -20.73
N GLN A 135 17.85 32.99 -21.57
CA GLN A 135 16.96 34.12 -21.85
C GLN A 135 16.00 33.90 -23.04
N LYS A 136 15.90 32.67 -23.57
CA LYS A 136 15.09 32.34 -24.77
C LYS A 136 14.00 31.29 -24.49
N GLY A 137 13.41 31.34 -23.30
CA GLY A 137 12.29 30.49 -22.90
C GLY A 137 10.96 31.22 -23.03
N TYR A 138 9.96 30.55 -23.60
CA TYR A 138 8.59 31.06 -23.77
C TYR A 138 7.63 30.00 -23.26
N VAL A 139 6.59 30.40 -22.52
CA VAL A 139 5.54 29.50 -22.05
C VAL A 139 4.24 29.88 -22.71
N ILE A 140 3.50 28.88 -23.18
CA ILE A 140 2.15 29.08 -23.70
C ILE A 140 1.19 28.03 -23.10
N GLY A 141 -0.03 28.46 -22.87
CA GLY A 141 -1.16 27.64 -22.42
C GLY A 141 -2.24 27.45 -23.49
N THR A 142 -2.26 28.27 -24.55
CA THR A 142 -3.26 28.21 -25.63
C THR A 142 -2.64 28.31 -27.04
N ILE A 143 -3.42 28.01 -28.08
CA ILE A 143 -2.95 28.14 -29.48
C ILE A 143 -2.80 29.62 -29.85
N GLU A 144 -3.66 30.49 -29.34
CA GLU A 144 -3.61 31.94 -29.60
C GLU A 144 -2.34 32.56 -29.03
N GLU A 145 -1.91 32.13 -27.83
CA GLU A 145 -0.63 32.54 -27.25
C GLU A 145 0.56 32.04 -28.08
N LEU A 146 0.45 30.85 -28.68
CA LEU A 146 1.47 30.29 -29.57
C LEU A 146 1.57 31.07 -30.89
N GLU A 147 0.43 31.49 -31.46
CA GLU A 147 0.35 32.34 -32.65
C GLU A 147 0.88 33.76 -32.42
N ALA A 148 0.74 34.28 -31.19
CA ALA A 148 1.23 35.60 -30.82
C ALA A 148 2.75 35.66 -30.59
N LEU A 149 3.46 34.52 -30.58
CA LEU A 149 4.91 34.50 -30.40
C LEU A 149 5.64 35.07 -31.63
N PRO A 150 6.79 35.72 -31.44
CA PRO A 150 7.65 36.09 -32.57
C PRO A 150 8.15 34.84 -33.30
N VAL A 151 8.40 34.97 -34.61
CA VAL A 151 8.99 33.89 -35.40
C VAL A 151 10.46 33.73 -35.04
N PHE A 152 10.89 32.49 -34.80
CA PHE A 152 12.26 32.14 -34.47
C PHE A 152 12.94 31.45 -35.64
N GLU A 153 14.24 31.72 -35.84
CA GLU A 153 15.05 30.99 -36.82
C GLU A 153 15.16 29.50 -36.45
N ASN A 154 15.33 29.22 -35.16
CA ASN A 154 15.42 27.87 -34.62
C ASN A 154 14.67 27.80 -33.29
N ALA A 155 13.67 26.93 -33.19
CA ALA A 155 12.95 26.68 -31.94
C ALA A 155 12.77 25.19 -31.66
N ILE A 156 12.65 24.88 -30.37
CA ILE A 156 12.12 23.61 -29.89
C ILE A 156 10.76 23.82 -29.24
N ILE A 157 9.88 22.83 -29.38
CA ILE A 157 8.61 22.76 -28.64
C ILE A 157 8.69 21.56 -27.70
N VAL A 158 8.46 21.80 -26.41
CA VAL A 158 8.37 20.77 -25.36
C VAL A 158 7.08 20.99 -24.57
N ALA A 159 6.53 19.95 -23.96
CA ALA A 159 5.39 20.03 -23.07
C ALA A 159 5.77 19.79 -21.60
N GLN A 160 5.03 20.44 -20.69
CA GLN A 160 4.93 20.02 -19.30
C GLN A 160 4.54 18.54 -19.24
N THR A 161 5.16 17.77 -18.34
CA THR A 161 5.01 16.31 -18.28
C THR A 161 3.58 15.84 -17.98
N THR A 162 2.76 16.73 -17.41
CA THR A 162 1.35 16.50 -17.05
C THR A 162 0.35 17.16 -18.02
N GLN A 163 0.78 17.64 -19.19
CA GLN A 163 -0.08 18.34 -20.15
C GLN A 163 -1.14 17.42 -20.80
N ASN A 164 -2.23 18.00 -21.33
CA ASN A 164 -3.24 17.34 -22.14
C ASN A 164 -2.64 16.86 -23.47
N THR A 165 -2.84 15.59 -23.76
CA THR A 165 -2.36 14.95 -25.00
C THR A 165 -3.02 15.51 -26.26
N GLN A 166 -4.34 15.74 -26.24
CA GLN A 166 -5.08 16.31 -27.37
C GLN A 166 -4.66 17.75 -27.67
N PHE A 167 -4.44 18.57 -26.63
CA PHE A 167 -3.94 19.93 -26.81
C PHE A 167 -2.55 19.93 -27.43
N PHE A 168 -1.66 19.03 -26.99
CA PHE A 168 -0.33 18.91 -27.58
C PHE A 168 -0.37 18.39 -29.03
N ASP A 169 -1.35 17.56 -29.38
CA ASP A 169 -1.59 17.15 -30.77
C ASP A 169 -2.02 18.33 -31.67
N ALA A 170 -2.84 19.24 -31.14
CA ALA A 170 -3.19 20.49 -31.83
C ALA A 170 -1.96 21.38 -32.05
N VAL A 171 -1.11 21.54 -31.02
CA VAL A 171 0.16 22.28 -31.13
C VAL A 171 1.09 21.67 -32.18
N LYS A 172 1.20 20.33 -32.24
CA LYS A 172 1.99 19.64 -33.28
C LYS A 172 1.48 19.94 -34.68
N SER A 173 0.17 19.89 -34.87
CA SER A 173 -0.48 20.15 -36.15
C SER A 173 -0.25 21.60 -36.60
N TRP A 174 -0.40 22.55 -35.67
CA TRP A 174 -0.11 23.96 -35.90
C TRP A 174 1.37 24.19 -36.28
N ALA A 175 2.31 23.58 -35.56
CA ALA A 175 3.73 23.75 -35.82
C ALA A 175 4.14 23.15 -37.16
N ALA A 176 3.56 21.99 -37.54
CA ALA A 176 3.81 21.39 -38.84
C ALA A 176 3.32 22.26 -40.01
N ALA A 177 2.20 22.98 -39.83
CA ALA A 177 1.63 23.86 -40.84
C ALA A 177 2.38 25.20 -40.96
N ASN A 178 2.73 25.82 -39.83
CA ASN A 178 3.26 27.19 -39.79
C ASN A 178 4.78 27.28 -39.69
N HIS A 179 5.43 26.33 -38.99
CA HIS A 179 6.87 26.34 -38.71
C HIS A 179 7.48 24.93 -38.78
N PRO A 180 7.52 24.29 -39.96
CA PRO A 180 7.92 22.89 -40.12
C PRO A 180 9.39 22.60 -39.71
N HIS A 181 10.23 23.65 -39.60
CA HIS A 181 11.61 23.56 -39.13
C HIS A 181 11.75 23.50 -37.60
N TYR A 182 10.67 23.79 -36.84
CA TYR A 182 10.69 23.69 -35.38
C TYR A 182 10.80 22.23 -34.93
N LYS A 183 11.64 21.97 -33.93
CA LYS A 183 11.85 20.62 -33.40
C LYS A 183 10.89 20.33 -32.27
N ILE A 184 9.98 19.40 -32.48
CA ILE A 184 8.98 19.05 -31.47
C ILE A 184 9.42 17.81 -30.70
N PHE A 185 9.39 17.89 -29.37
CA PHE A 185 9.65 16.77 -28.49
C PHE A 185 8.41 16.49 -27.65
N ASN A 186 7.77 15.33 -27.84
CA ASN A 186 6.74 14.90 -26.91
C ASN A 186 7.39 14.55 -25.57
N THR A 187 7.17 15.42 -24.59
CA THR A 187 7.69 15.29 -23.23
C THR A 187 6.59 15.06 -22.20
N ILE A 188 5.34 14.86 -22.63
CA ILE A 188 4.28 14.33 -21.76
C ILE A 188 4.72 12.95 -21.28
N CYS A 189 4.60 12.69 -19.98
CA CYS A 189 5.09 11.43 -19.44
C CYS A 189 4.12 10.27 -19.73
N ASP A 190 4.68 9.08 -19.90
CA ASP A 190 3.97 7.83 -20.14
C ASP A 190 2.95 7.47 -19.04
N SER A 191 3.17 8.02 -17.82
CA SER A 191 2.25 7.84 -16.69
C SER A 191 1.03 8.75 -16.79
N THR A 192 1.18 9.94 -17.37
CA THR A 192 0.09 10.88 -17.63
C THR A 192 -0.75 10.40 -18.80
N GLU A 193 -0.13 10.03 -19.92
CA GLU A 193 -0.83 9.51 -21.11
C GLU A 193 -1.72 8.31 -20.75
N ARG A 194 -1.17 7.35 -20.00
CA ARG A 194 -1.92 6.17 -19.54
C ARG A 194 -3.10 6.51 -18.63
N ARG A 195 -2.94 7.48 -17.71
CA ARG A 195 -4.03 7.94 -16.83
C ARG A 195 -5.13 8.65 -17.61
N GLN A 196 -4.77 9.52 -18.54
CA GLN A 196 -5.72 10.23 -19.40
C GLN A 196 -6.53 9.24 -20.27
N ALA A 197 -5.85 8.27 -20.88
CA ALA A 197 -6.51 7.23 -21.68
C ALA A 197 -7.38 6.27 -20.84
N GLU A 198 -6.99 6.01 -19.59
CA GLU A 198 -7.81 5.18 -18.69
C GLU A 198 -9.01 5.92 -18.12
N VAL A 199 -8.87 7.19 -17.72
CA VAL A 199 -10.03 7.95 -17.20
C VAL A 199 -11.10 8.14 -18.27
N LYS A 200 -10.71 8.35 -19.54
CA LYS A 200 -11.65 8.42 -20.66
C LYS A 200 -12.45 7.11 -20.82
N ARG A 201 -11.74 5.97 -20.90
CA ARG A 201 -12.38 4.64 -20.98
C ARG A 201 -13.23 4.30 -19.75
N LEU A 202 -12.78 4.72 -18.57
CA LEU A 202 -13.55 4.53 -17.33
C LEU A 202 -14.84 5.33 -17.38
N ALA A 203 -14.77 6.59 -17.81
CA ALA A 203 -15.92 7.48 -17.91
C ALA A 203 -16.98 6.96 -18.89
N GLU A 204 -16.58 6.33 -19.99
CA GLU A 204 -17.47 5.66 -20.95
C GLU A 204 -18.23 4.44 -20.35
N ALA A 205 -17.76 3.89 -19.23
CA ALA A 205 -18.28 2.66 -18.63
C ALA A 205 -19.03 2.87 -17.30
N VAL A 206 -19.17 4.12 -16.83
CA VAL A 206 -19.75 4.44 -15.50
C VAL A 206 -20.71 5.61 -15.58
N ASP A 207 -21.55 5.76 -14.56
CA ASP A 207 -22.55 6.85 -14.49
C ASP A 207 -21.97 8.14 -13.89
N ALA A 208 -20.89 8.02 -13.11
CA ALA A 208 -20.17 9.16 -12.53
C ALA A 208 -18.71 8.78 -12.23
N VAL A 209 -17.81 9.77 -12.27
CA VAL A 209 -16.39 9.61 -11.92
C VAL A 209 -16.02 10.49 -10.72
N ILE A 210 -15.37 9.87 -9.74
CA ILE A 210 -14.75 10.55 -8.61
C ILE A 210 -13.23 10.61 -8.87
N VAL A 211 -12.69 11.83 -8.97
CA VAL A 211 -11.28 12.09 -9.20
C VAL A 211 -10.65 12.56 -7.88
N VAL A 212 -9.78 11.73 -7.30
CA VAL A 212 -9.20 11.97 -5.98
C VAL A 212 -7.81 12.61 -6.09
N GLY A 213 -7.60 13.74 -5.41
CA GLY A 213 -6.28 14.36 -5.23
C GLY A 213 -6.36 15.84 -4.88
N GLY A 214 -5.21 16.45 -4.57
CA GLY A 214 -5.17 17.87 -4.17
C GLY A 214 -5.71 18.81 -5.25
N ARG A 215 -6.40 19.89 -4.84
CA ARG A 215 -6.97 20.92 -5.74
C ARG A 215 -5.91 21.68 -6.54
N ASN A 216 -4.69 21.75 -6.01
CA ASN A 216 -3.53 22.38 -6.64
C ASN A 216 -2.75 21.43 -7.57
N SER A 217 -3.21 20.20 -7.78
CA SER A 217 -2.56 19.24 -8.68
C SER A 217 -3.06 19.43 -10.12
N GLY A 218 -2.21 19.93 -11.01
CA GLY A 218 -2.52 20.08 -12.43
C GLY A 218 -2.94 18.76 -13.08
N ASN A 219 -2.27 17.65 -12.75
CA ASN A 219 -2.65 16.32 -13.23
C ASN A 219 -4.07 15.92 -12.75
N THR A 220 -4.42 16.17 -11.48
CA THR A 220 -5.75 15.79 -10.95
C THR A 220 -6.85 16.61 -11.60
N ARG A 221 -6.62 17.91 -11.77
CA ARG A 221 -7.52 18.81 -12.48
C ARG A 221 -7.76 18.34 -13.91
N ARG A 222 -6.69 18.01 -14.63
CA ARG A 222 -6.76 17.51 -16.01
C ARG A 222 -7.54 16.21 -16.15
N LEU A 223 -7.39 15.27 -15.21
CA LEU A 223 -8.20 14.04 -15.21
C LEU A 223 -9.69 14.32 -15.00
N THR A 224 -10.02 15.35 -14.21
CA THR A 224 -11.40 15.79 -14.00
C THR A 224 -11.98 16.42 -15.27
N GLU A 225 -11.21 17.29 -15.94
CA GLU A 225 -11.60 17.90 -17.22
C GLU A 225 -11.88 16.83 -18.28
N ILE A 226 -10.95 15.90 -18.48
CA ILE A 226 -11.09 14.81 -19.46
C ILE A 226 -12.30 13.93 -19.15
N ALA A 227 -12.59 13.66 -17.87
CA ALA A 227 -13.79 12.93 -17.50
C ALA A 227 -15.06 13.71 -17.85
N ARG A 228 -15.10 15.03 -17.60
CA ARG A 228 -16.25 15.89 -17.94
C ARG A 228 -16.48 16.02 -19.44
N GLU A 229 -15.41 16.03 -20.24
CA GLU A 229 -15.49 16.08 -21.71
C GLU A 229 -16.25 14.88 -22.31
N THR A 230 -16.38 13.77 -21.57
CA THR A 230 -17.20 12.62 -21.99
C THR A 230 -18.70 12.79 -21.71
N GLY A 231 -19.11 13.88 -21.07
CA GLY A 231 -20.51 14.19 -20.78
C GLY A 231 -21.07 13.61 -19.47
N ILE A 232 -20.31 12.80 -18.74
CA ILE A 232 -20.74 12.27 -17.44
C ILE A 232 -20.36 13.21 -16.27
N PRO A 233 -21.10 13.17 -15.15
CA PRO A 233 -20.70 13.85 -13.92
C PRO A 233 -19.31 13.42 -13.44
N ALA A 234 -18.41 14.38 -13.24
CA ALA A 234 -17.09 14.15 -12.65
C ALA A 234 -16.77 15.14 -11.52
N TYR A 235 -16.37 14.58 -10.38
CA TYR A 235 -16.16 15.29 -9.11
C TYR A 235 -14.71 15.21 -8.67
N HIS A 236 -14.05 16.36 -8.52
CA HIS A 236 -12.73 16.47 -7.92
C HIS A 236 -12.86 16.58 -6.40
N ILE A 237 -12.35 15.60 -5.68
CA ILE A 237 -12.30 15.58 -4.21
C ILE A 237 -10.87 15.41 -3.68
N GLU A 238 -10.59 15.94 -2.50
CA GLU A 238 -9.32 15.73 -1.80
C GLU A 238 -9.39 14.58 -0.81
N SER A 239 -10.56 14.32 -0.21
CA SER A 239 -10.76 13.22 0.76
C SER A 239 -12.21 12.72 0.82
N GLU A 240 -12.45 11.67 1.60
CA GLU A 240 -13.78 11.08 1.80
C GLU A 240 -14.80 12.06 2.43
N THR A 241 -14.35 13.12 3.11
CA THR A 241 -15.26 14.12 3.70
C THR A 241 -15.98 14.93 2.64
N ASP A 242 -15.33 15.13 1.49
CA ASP A 242 -15.84 15.95 0.39
C ASP A 242 -17.01 15.26 -0.32
N LEU A 243 -17.17 13.94 -0.14
CA LEU A 243 -18.32 13.19 -0.64
C LEU A 243 -19.64 13.72 -0.08
N LYS A 244 -19.63 14.39 1.09
CA LYS A 244 -20.82 15.03 1.68
C LYS A 244 -21.28 16.26 0.91
N ALA A 245 -20.38 16.90 0.16
CA ALA A 245 -20.68 18.07 -0.66
C ALA A 245 -21.17 17.68 -2.06
N ILE A 246 -21.09 16.40 -2.43
CA ILE A 246 -21.65 15.88 -3.67
C ILE A 246 -23.13 15.59 -3.42
N ASP A 247 -23.97 15.97 -4.38
CA ASP A 247 -25.39 15.66 -4.36
C ASP A 247 -25.59 14.15 -4.16
N LEU A 248 -26.21 13.82 -3.02
CA LEU A 248 -26.49 12.45 -2.62
C LEU A 248 -27.43 11.76 -3.60
N ASP A 249 -28.25 12.51 -4.34
CA ASP A 249 -29.20 11.97 -5.30
C ASP A 249 -28.49 11.53 -6.59
N VAL A 250 -27.47 12.27 -7.04
CA VAL A 250 -26.59 11.85 -8.16
C VAL A 250 -25.79 10.60 -7.78
N LEU A 251 -25.18 10.58 -6.59
CA LEU A 251 -24.48 9.39 -6.10
C LEU A 251 -25.43 8.22 -5.81
N SER A 252 -26.72 8.48 -5.55
CA SER A 252 -27.73 7.45 -5.28
C SER A 252 -28.27 6.75 -6.50
N SER A 253 -28.42 7.49 -7.58
CA SER A 253 -28.97 7.01 -8.84
C SER A 253 -27.91 6.26 -9.66
N ALA A 254 -26.61 6.54 -9.42
CA ALA A 254 -25.50 5.85 -10.06
C ALA A 254 -25.47 4.33 -9.76
N ARG A 255 -25.60 3.53 -10.82
CA ARG A 255 -25.40 2.07 -10.79
C ARG A 255 -23.92 1.71 -10.84
N HIS A 256 -23.10 2.54 -11.46
CA HIS A 256 -21.66 2.36 -11.65
C HIS A 256 -20.93 3.66 -11.32
N ILE A 257 -19.96 3.60 -10.41
CA ILE A 257 -19.11 4.74 -10.06
C ILE A 257 -17.66 4.38 -10.38
N GLY A 258 -17.00 5.24 -11.14
CA GLY A 258 -15.56 5.18 -11.36
C GLY A 258 -14.81 6.00 -10.31
N ILE A 259 -13.70 5.49 -9.80
CA ILE A 259 -12.74 6.21 -8.99
C ILE A 259 -11.44 6.25 -9.78
N THR A 260 -10.88 7.45 -9.95
CA THR A 260 -9.50 7.63 -10.39
C THR A 260 -8.78 8.54 -9.41
N ALA A 261 -7.46 8.63 -9.51
CA ALA A 261 -6.70 9.52 -8.65
C ALA A 261 -5.52 10.15 -9.37
N GLY A 262 -5.21 11.38 -8.98
CA GLY A 262 -4.02 12.07 -9.42
C GLY A 262 -2.73 11.34 -9.07
N ALA A 263 -1.67 11.61 -9.83
CA ALA A 263 -0.35 11.01 -9.64
C ALA A 263 0.31 11.33 -8.28
N SER A 264 -0.18 12.35 -7.56
CA SER A 264 0.26 12.77 -6.23
C SER A 264 -0.61 12.25 -5.09
N THR A 265 -1.59 11.38 -5.37
CA THR A 265 -2.54 10.90 -4.36
C THR A 265 -2.09 9.54 -3.80
N PRO A 266 -1.90 9.37 -2.48
CA PRO A 266 -1.52 8.09 -1.90
C PRO A 266 -2.71 7.10 -1.83
N ASN A 267 -2.41 5.79 -1.80
CA ASN A 267 -3.45 4.76 -1.85
C ASN A 267 -4.40 4.80 -0.64
N TRP A 268 -3.91 5.25 0.53
CA TRP A 268 -4.74 5.32 1.73
C TRP A 268 -5.91 6.29 1.59
N ILE A 269 -5.75 7.39 0.84
CA ILE A 269 -6.86 8.33 0.56
C ILE A 269 -7.86 7.67 -0.39
N ILE A 270 -7.38 6.99 -1.44
CA ILE A 270 -8.22 6.27 -2.40
C ILE A 270 -9.03 5.18 -1.70
N LYS A 271 -8.40 4.42 -0.80
CA LYS A 271 -9.06 3.40 0.04
C LYS A 271 -10.15 4.03 0.92
N LYS A 272 -9.91 5.19 1.55
CA LYS A 272 -10.92 5.90 2.36
C LYS A 272 -12.13 6.31 1.52
N VAL A 273 -11.91 6.89 0.35
CA VAL A 273 -12.97 7.28 -0.60
C VAL A 273 -13.77 6.05 -1.06
N TYR A 274 -13.09 4.97 -1.47
CA TYR A 274 -13.73 3.72 -1.86
C TYR A 274 -14.63 3.17 -0.75
N ARG A 275 -14.12 3.09 0.48
CA ARG A 275 -14.87 2.56 1.62
C ARG A 275 -16.05 3.44 2.01
N ALA A 276 -15.91 4.76 1.92
CA ALA A 276 -17.01 5.68 2.15
C ALA A 276 -18.14 5.48 1.11
N LEU A 277 -17.79 5.32 -0.17
CA LEU A 277 -18.75 4.99 -1.22
C LEU A 277 -19.40 3.61 -1.01
N GLU A 278 -18.61 2.59 -0.65
CA GLU A 278 -19.12 1.25 -0.34
C GLU A 278 -20.11 1.28 0.86
N ALA A 279 -19.81 2.05 1.90
CA ALA A 279 -20.69 2.22 3.05
C ALA A 279 -22.00 2.94 2.70
N LEU A 280 -21.97 3.95 1.81
CA LEU A 280 -23.17 4.61 1.28
C LEU A 280 -24.08 3.62 0.53
N GLN A 281 -23.50 2.66 -0.18
CA GLN A 281 -24.26 1.60 -0.86
C GLN A 281 -24.92 0.62 0.12
N VAL A 282 -24.21 0.20 1.18
CA VAL A 282 -24.72 -0.80 2.13
C VAL A 282 -25.90 -0.28 2.95
N LYS A 283 -26.00 1.03 3.19
CA LYS A 283 -27.20 1.65 3.79
C LYS A 283 -28.47 1.50 2.94
N ARG A 284 -28.36 1.12 1.65
CA ARG A 284 -29.44 1.18 0.64
C ARG A 284 -29.96 -0.17 0.12
N LYS A 285 -29.36 -1.33 0.45
CA LYS A 285 -29.84 -2.67 -0.01
C LYS A 285 -30.56 -3.44 1.09
N ASN A 286 -31.46 -4.37 0.70
CA ASN A 286 -32.24 -5.30 1.57
C ASN A 286 -31.60 -5.59 2.92
N ASN A 287 -32.41 -5.53 4.00
CA ASN A 287 -31.98 -5.67 5.40
C ASN A 287 -30.98 -6.82 5.62
N TRP A 288 -31.15 -7.99 4.99
CA TRP A 288 -30.22 -9.11 5.16
C TRP A 288 -28.81 -8.80 4.62
N ARG A 289 -28.64 -8.24 3.41
CA ARG A 289 -27.29 -7.95 2.88
C ARG A 289 -26.55 -6.94 3.75
N ARG A 290 -27.28 -5.99 4.35
CA ARG A 290 -26.74 -5.04 5.33
C ARG A 290 -26.27 -5.75 6.61
N ILE A 291 -27.09 -6.67 7.13
CA ILE A 291 -26.74 -7.49 8.30
C ILE A 291 -25.51 -8.36 8.00
N LEU A 292 -25.48 -9.07 6.86
CA LEU A 292 -24.37 -9.93 6.47
C LEU A 292 -23.05 -9.16 6.34
N PHE A 293 -23.07 -8.00 5.66
CA PHE A 293 -21.89 -7.14 5.55
C PHE A 293 -21.44 -6.62 6.92
N GLY A 294 -22.39 -6.20 7.77
CA GLY A 294 -22.12 -5.78 9.14
C GLY A 294 -21.48 -6.89 9.99
N LEU A 295 -21.95 -8.12 9.84
CA LEU A 295 -21.41 -9.29 10.51
C LEU A 295 -19.99 -9.62 10.02
N GLN A 296 -19.77 -9.74 8.71
CA GLN A 296 -18.45 -9.99 8.13
C GLN A 296 -17.43 -8.94 8.57
N ARG A 297 -17.82 -7.67 8.49
CA ARG A 297 -17.01 -6.54 8.96
C ARG A 297 -16.72 -6.63 10.45
N GLY A 298 -17.72 -6.92 11.27
CA GLY A 298 -17.56 -7.11 12.71
C GLY A 298 -16.58 -8.22 13.04
N LEU A 299 -16.68 -9.37 12.37
CA LEU A 299 -15.80 -10.53 12.56
C LEU A 299 -14.34 -10.23 12.18
N LEU A 300 -14.12 -9.44 11.12
CA LEU A 300 -12.76 -9.01 10.73
C LEU A 300 -12.20 -7.98 11.71
N LEU A 301 -12.95 -6.93 12.04
CA LEU A 301 -12.49 -5.86 12.94
C LEU A 301 -12.20 -6.37 14.37
N THR A 302 -12.96 -7.36 14.83
CA THR A 302 -12.74 -8.00 16.14
C THR A 302 -11.70 -9.12 16.11
N ASN A 303 -11.13 -9.46 14.95
CA ASN A 303 -10.25 -10.61 14.72
C ASN A 303 -10.86 -12.00 15.00
N ILE A 304 -12.19 -12.10 15.20
CA ILE A 304 -12.86 -13.40 15.41
C ILE A 304 -12.70 -14.29 14.17
N TYR A 305 -12.73 -13.72 12.97
CA TYR A 305 -12.60 -14.50 11.74
C TYR A 305 -11.22 -15.16 11.60
N VAL A 306 -10.15 -14.41 11.90
CA VAL A 306 -8.78 -14.94 11.85
C VAL A 306 -8.51 -15.95 12.97
N SER A 307 -9.07 -15.74 14.17
CA SER A 307 -8.94 -16.72 15.27
C SER A 307 -9.67 -18.03 14.97
N LEU A 308 -10.86 -17.98 14.38
CA LEU A 308 -11.54 -19.17 13.85
C LEU A 308 -10.67 -19.89 12.80
N GLY A 309 -10.02 -19.12 11.91
CA GLY A 309 -9.03 -19.66 10.97
C GLY A 309 -7.90 -20.42 11.66
N ALA A 310 -7.33 -19.88 12.74
CA ALA A 310 -6.29 -20.56 13.53
C ALA A 310 -6.78 -21.89 14.13
N GLY A 311 -8.01 -21.91 14.64
CA GLY A 311 -8.64 -23.13 15.12
C GLY A 311 -8.81 -24.18 14.01
N CYS A 312 -9.31 -23.77 12.85
CA CYS A 312 -9.47 -24.64 11.68
C CYS A 312 -8.14 -25.19 11.17
N LEU A 313 -7.08 -24.37 11.16
CA LEU A 313 -5.74 -24.83 10.79
C LEU A 313 -5.18 -25.81 11.82
N SER A 314 -5.37 -25.55 13.12
CA SER A 314 -4.98 -26.46 14.21
C SER A 314 -5.70 -27.81 14.11
N TYR A 315 -6.99 -27.78 13.81
CA TYR A 315 -7.79 -28.98 13.56
C TYR A 315 -7.26 -29.79 12.37
N ALA A 316 -7.01 -29.12 11.24
CA ALA A 316 -6.47 -29.76 10.04
C ALA A 316 -5.09 -30.40 10.31
N CYS A 317 -4.19 -29.69 10.99
CA CYS A 317 -2.88 -30.21 11.35
C CYS A 317 -2.96 -31.39 12.33
N SER A 318 -3.89 -31.36 13.28
CA SER A 318 -4.09 -32.46 14.24
C SER A 318 -4.62 -33.71 13.54
N LYS A 319 -5.57 -33.56 12.61
CA LYS A 319 -6.10 -34.66 11.79
C LYS A 319 -5.04 -35.23 10.83
N LEU A 320 -4.23 -34.36 10.22
CA LEU A 320 -3.13 -34.78 9.35
C LEU A 320 -2.09 -35.64 10.10
N GLN A 321 -1.93 -35.37 11.40
CA GLN A 321 -1.05 -36.10 12.31
C GLN A 321 -1.72 -37.29 13.02
N GLY A 322 -2.99 -37.58 12.74
CA GLY A 322 -3.70 -38.74 13.29
C GLY A 322 -4.21 -38.59 14.74
N PHE A 323 -4.22 -37.38 15.31
CA PHE A 323 -4.73 -37.18 16.67
C PHE A 323 -6.27 -37.04 16.69
N SER A 324 -6.91 -37.68 17.68
CA SER A 324 -8.35 -37.60 17.94
C SER A 324 -8.71 -36.64 19.09
N GLN A 325 -7.82 -36.46 20.07
CA GLN A 325 -8.01 -35.58 21.23
C GLN A 325 -7.50 -34.15 20.96
N PHE A 326 -8.01 -33.49 19.93
CA PHE A 326 -7.48 -32.19 19.47
C PHE A 326 -8.24 -30.97 20.01
N PHE A 327 -9.46 -31.13 20.54
CA PHE A 327 -10.38 -30.02 20.80
C PHE A 327 -9.81 -28.94 21.76
N PRO A 328 -9.17 -29.28 22.90
CA PRO A 328 -8.56 -28.28 23.77
C PRO A 328 -7.46 -27.46 23.08
N TYR A 329 -6.65 -28.09 22.23
CA TYR A 329 -5.56 -27.43 21.49
C TYR A 329 -6.09 -26.52 20.38
N VAL A 330 -7.19 -26.90 19.72
CA VAL A 330 -7.91 -26.03 18.78
C VAL A 330 -8.40 -24.76 19.48
N LEU A 331 -9.02 -24.90 20.66
CA LEU A 331 -9.45 -23.75 21.46
C LEU A 331 -8.28 -22.86 21.90
N ILE A 332 -7.16 -23.46 22.33
CA ILE A 332 -5.95 -22.70 22.67
C ILE A 332 -5.46 -21.87 21.48
N ALA A 333 -5.38 -22.48 20.28
CA ALA A 333 -4.96 -21.77 19.07
C ALA A 333 -5.88 -20.58 18.74
N MET A 334 -7.20 -20.78 18.83
CA MET A 334 -8.18 -19.70 18.61
C MET A 334 -8.00 -18.56 19.62
N LEU A 335 -7.95 -18.88 20.92
CA LEU A 335 -7.87 -17.91 22.00
C LEU A 335 -6.54 -17.13 21.99
N TYR A 336 -5.43 -17.83 21.73
CA TYR A 336 -4.12 -17.22 21.59
C TYR A 336 -4.07 -16.21 20.44
N VAL A 337 -4.51 -16.62 19.25
CA VAL A 337 -4.52 -15.75 18.06
C VAL A 337 -5.46 -14.57 18.27
N GLN A 338 -6.64 -14.79 18.86
CA GLN A 338 -7.58 -13.73 19.21
C GLN A 338 -6.93 -12.67 20.11
N SER A 339 -6.25 -13.11 21.17
CA SER A 339 -5.56 -12.23 22.12
C SER A 339 -4.43 -11.45 21.44
N MET A 340 -3.49 -12.16 20.80
CA MET A 340 -2.28 -11.55 20.24
C MET A 340 -2.58 -10.59 19.09
N HIS A 341 -3.55 -10.89 18.22
CA HIS A 341 -3.92 -9.98 17.13
C HIS A 341 -4.56 -8.69 17.63
N ILE A 342 -5.46 -8.76 18.62
CA ILE A 342 -6.04 -7.56 19.22
C ILE A 342 -4.94 -6.71 19.89
N LEU A 343 -4.05 -7.34 20.67
CA LEU A 343 -2.95 -6.64 21.34
C LEU A 343 -1.97 -5.99 20.34
N ALA A 344 -1.67 -6.67 19.24
CA ALA A 344 -0.82 -6.15 18.18
C ALA A 344 -1.42 -4.87 17.55
N HIS A 345 -2.72 -4.85 17.29
CA HIS A 345 -3.41 -3.66 16.77
C HIS A 345 -3.50 -2.54 17.81
N LEU A 346 -3.88 -2.85 19.07
CA LEU A 346 -3.94 -1.87 20.16
C LEU A 346 -2.59 -1.16 20.42
N THR A 347 -1.48 -1.86 20.22
CA THR A 347 -0.12 -1.31 20.41
C THR A 347 0.51 -0.75 19.12
N GLY A 348 -0.09 -1.02 17.94
CA GLY A 348 0.43 -0.68 16.61
C GLY A 348 -0.20 0.54 15.92
N ASN A 349 -1.12 1.24 16.59
CA ASN A 349 -2.10 2.20 16.04
C ASN A 349 -1.62 3.19 14.95
N LYS A 350 -0.37 3.68 14.97
CA LYS A 350 0.07 4.68 13.98
C LYS A 350 0.08 4.16 12.53
N ALA A 351 0.44 2.89 12.31
CA ALA A 351 0.50 2.34 10.95
C ALA A 351 -0.89 2.06 10.39
N ASP A 352 -1.76 1.56 11.27
CA ASP A 352 -3.13 1.19 10.94
C ASP A 352 -3.93 2.41 10.47
N GLN A 353 -3.64 3.62 10.97
CA GLN A 353 -4.25 4.86 10.48
C GLN A 353 -4.02 5.11 8.98
N PHE A 354 -2.94 4.59 8.40
CA PHE A 354 -2.64 4.69 6.96
C PHE A 354 -3.05 3.43 6.20
N ASN A 355 -2.86 2.25 6.79
CA ASN A 355 -3.12 0.96 6.13
C ASN A 355 -4.62 0.62 6.09
N ASP A 356 -5.28 0.75 7.23
CA ASP A 356 -6.68 0.43 7.47
C ASP A 356 -7.30 1.46 8.44
N PRO A 357 -7.64 2.66 7.94
CA PRO A 357 -8.11 3.77 8.78
C PRO A 357 -9.39 3.45 9.54
N GLU A 358 -10.22 2.59 8.98
CA GLU A 358 -11.45 2.14 9.61
C GLU A 358 -11.18 1.26 10.83
N ARG A 359 -10.25 0.30 10.71
CA ARG A 359 -9.78 -0.49 11.84
C ARG A 359 -9.18 0.40 12.91
N ALA A 360 -8.33 1.36 12.53
CA ALA A 360 -7.79 2.33 13.49
C ALA A 360 -8.91 3.05 14.25
N SER A 361 -9.92 3.59 13.55
CA SER A 361 -11.06 4.27 14.19
C SER A 361 -11.90 3.33 15.07
N PHE A 362 -12.06 2.06 14.69
CA PHE A 362 -12.77 1.06 15.48
C PHE A 362 -12.01 0.74 16.77
N TYR A 363 -10.69 0.57 16.70
CA TYR A 363 -9.85 0.29 17.86
C TYR A 363 -9.74 1.47 18.81
N GLU A 364 -9.70 2.69 18.30
CA GLU A 364 -9.77 3.90 19.12
C GLU A 364 -11.12 3.99 19.85
N LYS A 365 -12.23 3.76 19.12
CA LYS A 365 -13.59 3.82 19.70
C LYS A 365 -13.86 2.73 20.74
N TYR A 366 -13.44 1.49 20.50
CA TYR A 366 -13.74 0.33 21.34
C TYR A 366 -12.54 -0.16 22.16
N LYS A 367 -11.52 0.69 22.37
CA LYS A 367 -10.24 0.34 23.02
C LYS A 367 -10.40 -0.46 24.32
N ARG A 368 -11.27 -0.01 25.22
CA ARG A 368 -11.49 -0.67 26.52
C ARG A 368 -12.06 -2.07 26.36
N LEU A 369 -13.12 -2.23 25.56
CA LEU A 369 -13.78 -3.51 25.32
C LEU A 369 -12.83 -4.51 24.65
N LEU A 370 -12.08 -4.07 23.65
CA LEU A 370 -11.09 -4.90 22.95
C LEU A 370 -9.94 -5.32 23.87
N THR A 371 -9.50 -4.44 24.76
CA THR A 371 -8.46 -4.78 25.77
C THR A 371 -8.96 -5.88 26.71
N VAL A 372 -10.18 -5.74 27.23
CA VAL A 372 -10.80 -6.78 28.09
C VAL A 372 -10.92 -8.10 27.34
N LEU A 373 -11.42 -8.07 26.10
CA LEU A 373 -11.54 -9.26 25.25
C LEU A 373 -10.19 -9.95 25.03
N ALA A 374 -9.13 -9.18 24.76
CA ALA A 374 -7.81 -9.73 24.53
C ALA A 374 -7.22 -10.39 25.78
N ILE A 375 -7.36 -9.75 26.95
CA ILE A 375 -6.89 -10.29 28.23
C ILE A 375 -7.71 -11.54 28.61
N ALA A 376 -9.03 -11.49 28.46
CA ALA A 376 -9.91 -12.62 28.76
C ALA A 376 -9.61 -13.82 27.85
N ALA A 377 -9.42 -13.61 26.54
CA ALA A 377 -9.06 -14.67 25.61
C ALA A 377 -7.68 -15.28 25.94
N GLY A 378 -6.67 -14.44 26.17
CA GLY A 378 -5.32 -14.90 26.52
C GLY A 378 -5.29 -15.66 27.85
N GLY A 379 -6.00 -15.16 28.87
CA GLY A 379 -6.14 -15.81 30.17
C GLY A 379 -6.86 -17.15 30.07
N ALA A 380 -7.98 -17.21 29.36
CA ALA A 380 -8.70 -18.46 29.13
C ALA A 380 -7.83 -19.50 28.40
N GLY A 381 -7.07 -19.08 27.38
CA GLY A 381 -6.12 -19.96 26.68
C GLY A 381 -5.05 -20.53 27.61
N LEU A 382 -4.47 -19.71 28.49
CA LEU A 382 -3.50 -20.15 29.50
C LEU A 382 -4.12 -21.09 30.55
N VAL A 383 -5.35 -20.84 31.00
CA VAL A 383 -6.05 -21.73 31.92
C VAL A 383 -6.28 -23.10 31.30
N ILE A 384 -6.76 -23.17 30.04
CA ILE A 384 -6.93 -24.43 29.32
C ILE A 384 -5.58 -25.12 29.12
N ALA A 385 -4.53 -24.38 28.76
CA ALA A 385 -3.20 -24.97 28.61
C ALA A 385 -2.68 -25.56 29.93
N PHE A 386 -2.96 -24.90 31.06
CA PHE A 386 -2.59 -25.38 32.40
C PHE A 386 -3.33 -26.66 32.80
N THR A 387 -4.62 -26.78 32.48
CA THR A 387 -5.38 -28.02 32.78
C THR A 387 -4.91 -29.22 31.95
N LEU A 388 -4.26 -28.98 30.80
CA LEU A 388 -3.63 -30.02 29.97
C LEU A 388 -2.21 -30.39 30.43
N GLY A 389 -1.59 -29.59 31.30
CA GLY A 389 -0.28 -29.86 31.87
C GLY A 389 0.67 -28.67 31.87
N LEU A 390 1.81 -28.83 32.54
CA LEU A 390 2.80 -27.77 32.70
C LEU A 390 3.48 -27.38 31.37
N PHE A 391 3.75 -28.36 30.50
CA PHE A 391 4.42 -28.11 29.23
C PHE A 391 3.60 -27.22 28.26
N PRO A 392 2.33 -27.55 27.91
CA PRO A 392 1.49 -26.68 27.08
C PRO A 392 1.35 -25.27 27.65
N PHE A 393 1.20 -25.16 28.99
CA PHE A 393 1.12 -23.88 29.69
C PHE A 393 2.38 -23.05 29.51
N LEU A 394 3.56 -23.60 29.82
CA LEU A 394 4.83 -22.89 29.70
C LEU A 394 5.12 -22.49 28.26
N LEU A 395 4.84 -23.37 27.29
CA LEU A 395 5.00 -23.07 25.87
C LEU A 395 4.14 -21.87 25.45
N LEU A 396 2.86 -21.89 25.79
CA LEU A 396 1.93 -20.80 25.48
C LEU A 396 2.28 -19.49 26.21
N LEU A 397 2.73 -19.59 27.47
CA LEU A 397 3.17 -18.45 28.27
C LEU A 397 4.39 -17.77 27.64
N VAL A 398 5.43 -18.54 27.30
CA VAL A 398 6.65 -18.02 26.65
C VAL A 398 6.29 -17.34 25.33
N MET A 399 5.44 -17.96 24.51
CA MET A 399 5.00 -17.37 23.24
C MET A 399 4.20 -16.07 23.43
N SER A 400 3.36 -16.00 24.45
CA SER A 400 2.59 -14.79 24.78
C SER A 400 3.51 -13.67 25.25
N LEU A 401 4.51 -13.98 26.08
CA LEU A 401 5.51 -13.02 26.53
C LEU A 401 6.41 -12.53 25.39
N LEU A 402 6.80 -13.41 24.46
CA LEU A 402 7.52 -13.04 23.24
C LEU A 402 6.70 -12.08 22.36
N GLY A 403 5.40 -12.34 22.17
CA GLY A 403 4.50 -11.44 21.45
C GLY A 403 4.38 -10.06 22.11
N LEU A 404 4.20 -10.03 23.44
CA LEU A 404 4.10 -8.79 24.22
C LEU A 404 5.42 -8.00 24.29
N SER A 405 6.56 -8.69 24.26
CA SER A 405 7.89 -8.06 24.32
C SER A 405 8.37 -7.51 22.97
N TYR A 406 7.66 -7.76 21.87
CA TYR A 406 8.03 -7.31 20.52
C TYR A 406 8.35 -5.80 20.42
N ASN A 407 7.58 -4.96 21.13
CA ASN A 407 7.75 -3.51 21.16
C ASN A 407 8.66 -3.01 22.31
N ARG A 408 9.16 -3.90 23.18
CA ARG A 408 10.00 -3.55 24.33
C ARG A 408 11.46 -3.36 23.89
N ILE A 409 12.16 -2.45 24.58
CA ILE A 409 13.59 -2.23 24.40
C ILE A 409 14.33 -3.31 25.18
N LEU A 410 15.03 -4.19 24.46
CA LEU A 410 15.79 -5.29 25.05
C LEU A 410 17.23 -4.88 25.39
N VAL A 411 17.79 -3.89 24.69
CA VAL A 411 19.20 -3.47 24.84
C VAL A 411 19.33 -2.08 25.51
N PRO A 412 19.90 -2.00 26.74
CA PRO A 412 20.10 -0.74 27.47
C PRO A 412 21.03 0.24 26.73
N LYS A 413 20.89 1.55 27.01
CA LYS A 413 21.66 2.64 26.34
C LYS A 413 23.19 2.57 26.52
N ARG A 414 23.69 1.76 27.46
CA ARG A 414 25.13 1.61 27.73
C ARG A 414 25.90 0.88 26.62
N PHE A 415 25.21 0.09 25.77
CA PHE A 415 25.82 -0.56 24.61
C PHE A 415 25.54 0.29 23.35
N ILE A 416 26.46 1.20 23.03
CA ILE A 416 26.27 2.36 22.14
C ILE A 416 26.27 2.04 20.62
N SER A 417 26.40 0.77 20.19
CA SER A 417 26.50 0.46 18.74
C SER A 417 25.42 -0.44 18.15
N ALA A 418 24.42 -0.88 18.91
CA ALA A 418 23.42 -1.82 18.37
C ALA A 418 22.35 -1.09 17.54
N ARG A 419 22.47 -1.19 16.20
CA ARG A 419 21.46 -0.78 15.20
C ARG A 419 20.05 -1.35 15.49
N TYR A 420 19.98 -2.44 16.24
CA TYR A 420 18.75 -3.14 16.61
C TYR A 420 18.62 -3.22 18.13
N ARG A 421 17.63 -2.52 18.70
CA ARG A 421 17.43 -2.42 20.17
C ARG A 421 16.12 -3.03 20.63
N ARG A 422 15.18 -3.21 19.71
CA ARG A 422 13.88 -3.88 19.85
C ARG A 422 13.84 -5.01 18.83
N ILE A 423 13.05 -6.04 19.11
CA ILE A 423 12.80 -7.12 18.13
C ILE A 423 12.23 -6.53 16.83
N ARG A 424 11.34 -5.54 16.96
CA ARG A 424 10.75 -4.80 15.83
C ARG A 424 11.76 -4.12 14.92
N ASP A 425 12.94 -3.80 15.41
CA ASP A 425 13.95 -3.11 14.61
C ASP A 425 14.55 -4.06 13.56
N ILE A 426 14.43 -5.38 13.74
CA ILE A 426 14.88 -6.39 12.77
C ILE A 426 13.87 -6.45 11.61
N PRO A 427 14.31 -6.24 10.36
CA PRO A 427 13.41 -6.25 9.22
C PRO A 427 12.68 -7.58 9.06
N GLY A 428 11.37 -7.53 8.85
CA GLY A 428 10.56 -8.74 8.64
C GLY A 428 10.36 -9.64 9.85
N SER A 429 10.89 -9.25 11.03
CA SER A 429 10.75 -10.02 12.27
C SER A 429 9.30 -10.27 12.66
N LYS A 430 8.41 -9.28 12.48
CA LYS A 430 6.95 -9.43 12.71
C LYS A 430 6.38 -10.63 11.96
N THR A 431 6.64 -10.68 10.65
CA THR A 431 6.09 -11.69 9.73
C THR A 431 6.57 -13.08 10.13
N ILE A 432 7.86 -13.22 10.46
CA ILE A 432 8.47 -14.47 10.90
C ILE A 432 7.92 -14.89 12.26
N LEU A 433 7.85 -13.99 13.24
CA LEU A 433 7.37 -14.31 14.58
C LEU A 433 5.89 -14.73 14.58
N ILE A 434 5.04 -14.07 13.78
CA ILE A 434 3.63 -14.47 13.62
C ILE A 434 3.54 -15.87 13.01
N ALA A 435 4.30 -16.15 11.95
CA ALA A 435 4.32 -17.44 11.29
C ALA A 435 4.79 -18.57 12.21
N MET A 436 5.88 -18.34 12.94
CA MET A 436 6.40 -19.29 13.94
C MET A 436 5.38 -19.51 15.04
N ALA A 437 4.81 -18.45 15.61
CA ALA A 437 3.84 -18.56 16.69
C ALA A 437 2.60 -19.37 16.25
N TRP A 438 2.01 -19.05 15.10
CA TRP A 438 0.92 -19.86 14.56
C TRP A 438 1.33 -21.31 14.32
N GLY A 439 2.50 -21.55 13.71
CA GLY A 439 2.99 -22.91 13.49
C GLY A 439 3.08 -23.70 14.80
N VAL A 440 3.57 -23.09 15.88
CA VAL A 440 3.66 -23.76 17.18
C VAL A 440 2.26 -24.11 17.70
N VAL A 441 1.33 -23.16 17.79
CA VAL A 441 0.00 -23.42 18.37
C VAL A 441 -0.90 -24.30 17.49
N THR A 442 -0.68 -24.31 16.17
CA THR A 442 -1.53 -25.07 15.24
C THR A 442 -0.96 -26.45 14.89
N ALA A 443 0.37 -26.60 14.77
CA ALA A 443 0.98 -27.84 14.30
C ALA A 443 1.79 -28.58 15.37
N LEU A 444 2.42 -27.89 16.33
CA LEU A 444 3.31 -28.51 17.32
C LEU A 444 2.64 -28.77 18.68
N LEU A 445 1.71 -27.91 19.10
CA LEU A 445 1.16 -27.97 20.45
C LEU A 445 0.48 -29.32 20.74
N THR A 446 -0.38 -29.81 19.85
CA THR A 446 -1.04 -31.12 19.99
C THR A 446 -0.05 -32.29 20.08
N PRO A 447 0.84 -32.53 19.08
CA PRO A 447 1.75 -33.69 19.12
C PRO A 447 2.75 -33.62 20.27
N LEU A 448 3.29 -32.44 20.62
CA LEU A 448 4.24 -32.32 21.73
C LEU A 448 3.60 -32.54 23.10
N SER A 449 2.28 -32.44 23.19
CA SER A 449 1.55 -32.64 24.45
C SER A 449 1.00 -34.06 24.60
N LEU A 450 0.69 -34.73 23.49
CA LEU A 450 0.02 -36.04 23.50
C LEU A 450 0.92 -37.21 23.11
N ALA A 451 2.00 -36.98 22.34
CA ALA A 451 2.88 -38.06 21.92
C ALA A 451 4.06 -38.22 22.88
N ASP A 452 4.41 -39.47 23.21
CA ASP A 452 5.60 -39.79 24.00
C ASP A 452 6.89 -39.33 23.32
N LYS A 453 6.95 -39.45 21.98
CA LYS A 453 8.04 -38.96 21.14
C LYS A 453 7.47 -38.35 19.86
N PRO A 454 7.66 -37.04 19.60
CA PRO A 454 7.20 -36.41 18.37
C PRO A 454 7.97 -36.98 17.17
N HIS A 455 7.24 -37.31 16.11
CA HIS A 455 7.84 -37.81 14.88
C HIS A 455 8.49 -36.66 14.09
N TRP A 456 9.56 -36.91 13.33
CA TRP A 456 10.22 -35.86 12.53
C TRP A 456 9.29 -35.20 11.50
N ILE A 457 8.23 -35.91 11.09
CA ILE A 457 7.16 -35.42 10.21
C ILE A 457 6.39 -34.25 10.83
N THR A 458 6.25 -34.21 12.16
CA THR A 458 5.64 -33.07 12.88
C THR A 458 6.39 -31.76 12.55
N GLY A 459 7.71 -31.81 12.38
CA GLY A 459 8.50 -30.66 11.94
C GLY A 459 8.14 -30.19 10.51
N LEU A 460 7.86 -31.12 9.59
CA LEU A 460 7.45 -30.76 8.23
C LEU A 460 6.03 -30.18 8.18
N ILE A 461 5.09 -30.71 8.98
CA ILE A 461 3.74 -30.16 9.09
C ILE A 461 3.77 -28.78 9.73
N PHE A 462 4.67 -28.57 10.72
CA PHE A 462 4.96 -27.24 11.25
C PHE A 462 5.47 -26.27 10.18
N LEU A 463 6.46 -26.67 9.37
CA LEU A 463 6.98 -25.84 8.28
C LEU A 463 5.88 -25.52 7.27
N TRP A 464 4.98 -26.46 7.01
CA TRP A 464 3.84 -26.23 6.13
C TRP A 464 2.87 -25.19 6.70
N ALA A 465 2.42 -25.37 7.95
CA ALA A 465 1.49 -24.45 8.60
C ALA A 465 2.11 -23.05 8.78
N ALA A 466 3.36 -22.98 9.26
CA ALA A 466 4.10 -21.73 9.40
C ALA A 466 4.32 -21.05 8.04
N GLY A 467 4.66 -21.80 7.00
CA GLY A 467 4.84 -21.28 5.64
C GLY A 467 3.55 -20.69 5.06
N LEU A 468 2.40 -21.32 5.29
CA LEU A 468 1.10 -20.81 4.86
C LEU A 468 0.74 -19.50 5.57
N VAL A 469 0.99 -19.43 6.88
CA VAL A 469 0.78 -18.22 7.70
C VAL A 469 1.76 -17.12 7.33
N PHE A 470 3.02 -17.47 7.04
CA PHE A 470 4.02 -16.54 6.53
C PHE A 470 3.55 -15.93 5.22
N ALA A 471 3.11 -16.75 4.25
CA ALA A 471 2.62 -16.26 2.97
C ALA A 471 1.41 -15.33 3.12
N ARG A 472 0.45 -15.69 3.98
CA ARG A 472 -0.71 -14.84 4.32
C ARG A 472 -0.27 -13.52 4.95
N THR A 473 0.63 -13.55 5.93
CA THR A 473 1.06 -12.35 6.68
C THR A 473 1.90 -11.43 5.81
N ALA A 474 2.84 -11.98 5.06
CA ALA A 474 3.64 -11.22 4.10
C ALA A 474 2.78 -10.62 2.99
N PHE A 475 1.69 -11.29 2.58
CA PHE A 475 0.76 -10.70 1.62
C PHE A 475 0.08 -9.45 2.18
N PHE A 476 -0.37 -9.46 3.44
CA PHE A 476 -0.87 -8.25 4.09
C PHE A 476 0.21 -7.15 4.18
N ASP A 477 1.46 -7.51 4.51
CA ASP A 477 2.56 -6.54 4.53
C ASP A 477 2.80 -5.90 3.15
N ILE A 478 2.51 -6.59 2.04
CA ILE A 478 2.52 -6.01 0.69
C ILE A 478 1.36 -5.02 0.51
N LEU A 479 0.14 -5.37 0.95
CA LEU A 479 -1.05 -4.51 0.87
C LEU A 479 -0.92 -3.22 1.70
N ASP A 480 -0.09 -3.28 2.75
CA ASP A 480 0.13 -2.27 3.78
C ASP A 480 1.50 -1.56 3.67
N MET A 481 2.28 -1.89 2.64
CA MET A 481 3.65 -1.41 2.46
C MET A 481 3.80 0.11 2.53
N GLN A 482 2.83 0.85 1.95
CA GLN A 482 2.87 2.31 1.97
C GLN A 482 2.72 2.89 3.38
N GLY A 483 1.73 2.44 4.16
CA GLY A 483 1.52 2.98 5.51
C GLY A 483 2.57 2.48 6.50
N ASP A 484 3.07 1.25 6.32
CA ASP A 484 4.17 0.73 7.12
C ASP A 484 5.47 1.52 6.90
N ARG A 485 5.80 1.90 5.66
CA ARG A 485 6.94 2.78 5.39
C ARG A 485 6.74 4.17 5.98
N ILE A 486 5.53 4.71 5.86
CA ILE A 486 5.18 6.01 6.45
C ILE A 486 5.45 6.01 7.97
N VAL A 487 5.24 4.92 8.69
CA VAL A 487 5.54 4.89 10.14
C VAL A 487 6.96 4.42 10.49
N GLY A 488 7.83 4.23 9.49
CA GLY A 488 9.21 3.78 9.68
C GLY A 488 9.32 2.30 10.08
N LYS A 489 8.38 1.44 9.67
CA LYS A 489 8.53 -0.01 9.83
C LYS A 489 9.32 -0.59 8.65
N GLU A 490 10.21 -1.54 8.94
CA GLU A 490 10.91 -2.31 7.91
C GLU A 490 10.28 -3.72 7.80
N THR A 491 9.49 -3.92 6.74
CA THR A 491 8.91 -5.24 6.39
C THR A 491 9.69 -5.89 5.26
N ILE A 492 9.54 -7.21 5.09
CA ILE A 492 10.12 -7.94 3.94
C ILE A 492 9.65 -7.31 2.62
N ALA A 493 8.38 -6.90 2.60
CA ALA A 493 7.75 -6.24 1.46
C ALA A 493 8.44 -4.92 1.09
N ILE A 494 8.83 -4.12 2.07
CA ILE A 494 9.55 -2.85 1.86
C ILE A 494 10.99 -3.12 1.39
N LEU A 495 11.69 -4.09 1.98
CA LEU A 495 13.07 -4.42 1.63
C LEU A 495 13.22 -4.98 0.20
N LEU A 496 12.36 -5.93 -0.17
CA LEU A 496 12.44 -6.59 -1.48
C LEU A 496 11.72 -5.79 -2.57
N GLY A 497 10.76 -4.96 -2.18
CA GLY A 497 9.79 -4.32 -3.07
C GLY A 497 8.65 -5.26 -3.47
N GLU A 498 7.55 -4.66 -3.94
CA GLU A 498 6.28 -5.33 -4.24
C GLU A 498 6.43 -6.55 -5.18
N LYS A 499 7.02 -6.37 -6.36
CA LYS A 499 7.13 -7.43 -7.37
C LYS A 499 7.96 -8.63 -6.90
N ARG A 500 9.11 -8.37 -6.27
CA ARG A 500 9.99 -9.45 -5.76
C ARG A 500 9.33 -10.17 -4.59
N SER A 501 8.63 -9.44 -3.74
CA SER A 501 7.86 -10.03 -2.64
C SER A 501 6.76 -10.93 -3.16
N LEU A 502 5.94 -10.48 -4.12
CA LEU A 502 4.92 -11.32 -4.76
C LEU A 502 5.54 -12.59 -5.38
N SER A 503 6.66 -12.46 -6.11
CA SER A 503 7.36 -13.61 -6.69
C SER A 503 7.85 -14.59 -5.62
N LEU A 504 8.43 -14.10 -4.52
CA LEU A 504 8.87 -14.93 -3.40
C LEU A 504 7.69 -15.71 -2.78
N LEU A 505 6.55 -15.04 -2.55
CA LEU A 505 5.37 -15.70 -1.98
C LEU A 505 4.81 -16.80 -2.88
N LYS A 506 4.78 -16.58 -4.21
CA LYS A 506 4.37 -17.60 -5.17
C LYS A 506 5.28 -18.83 -5.11
N ILE A 507 6.61 -18.62 -5.05
CA ILE A 507 7.58 -19.70 -4.92
C ILE A 507 7.34 -20.49 -3.62
N ILE A 508 7.18 -19.80 -2.49
CA ILE A 508 6.89 -20.44 -1.20
C ILE A 508 5.63 -21.30 -1.30
N LEU A 509 4.53 -20.77 -1.86
CA LEU A 509 3.28 -21.53 -2.00
C LEU A 509 3.45 -22.76 -2.90
N ILE A 510 4.21 -22.65 -3.99
CA ILE A 510 4.54 -23.81 -4.86
C ILE A 510 5.31 -24.88 -4.10
N LEU A 511 6.31 -24.49 -3.31
CA LEU A 511 7.07 -25.43 -2.49
C LEU A 511 6.18 -26.09 -1.42
N LEU A 512 5.24 -25.36 -0.82
CA LEU A 512 4.28 -25.91 0.15
C LEU A 512 3.33 -26.93 -0.49
N MET A 513 2.88 -26.69 -1.73
CA MET A 513 2.08 -27.65 -2.50
C MET A 513 2.89 -28.92 -2.78
N ALA A 514 4.13 -28.77 -3.27
CA ALA A 514 5.01 -29.89 -3.57
C ALA A 514 5.32 -30.71 -2.30
N ALA A 515 5.56 -30.06 -1.17
CA ALA A 515 5.81 -30.73 0.10
C ALA A 515 4.64 -31.62 0.53
N LEU A 516 3.40 -31.10 0.53
CA LEU A 516 2.22 -31.91 0.86
C LEU A 516 2.01 -33.06 -0.11
N PHE A 517 2.20 -32.82 -1.41
CA PHE A 517 2.07 -33.85 -2.44
C PHE A 517 3.05 -35.00 -2.19
N VAL A 518 4.35 -34.68 -2.01
CA VAL A 518 5.39 -35.68 -1.75
C VAL A 518 5.10 -36.43 -0.45
N LEU A 519 4.80 -35.74 0.64
CA LEU A 519 4.52 -36.39 1.92
C LEU A 519 3.32 -37.34 1.84
N SER A 520 2.27 -36.97 1.10
CA SER A 520 1.08 -37.81 0.92
C SER A 520 1.35 -38.99 -0.03
N ALA A 521 2.09 -38.76 -1.11
CA ALA A 521 2.41 -39.78 -2.11
C ALA A 521 3.31 -40.89 -1.55
N PHE A 522 4.22 -40.56 -0.63
CA PHE A 522 5.07 -41.52 0.07
C PHE A 522 4.43 -42.07 1.36
N HIS A 523 3.14 -41.83 1.60
CA HIS A 523 2.41 -42.28 2.79
C HIS A 523 3.03 -41.86 4.14
N LEU A 524 3.78 -40.75 4.14
CA LEU A 524 4.35 -40.17 5.37
C LEU A 524 3.26 -39.43 6.16
N ILE A 525 2.29 -38.85 5.47
CA ILE A 525 1.09 -38.25 6.08
C ILE A 525 -0.18 -38.87 5.48
N SER A 526 -1.31 -38.67 6.15
CA SER A 526 -2.63 -39.06 5.64
C SER A 526 -2.90 -38.46 4.25
N TYR A 527 -3.67 -39.18 3.42
CA TYR A 527 -4.14 -38.69 2.12
C TYR A 527 -4.94 -37.38 2.19
N LEU A 528 -5.40 -36.99 3.38
CA LEU A 528 -5.88 -35.63 3.67
C LEU A 528 -4.91 -34.56 3.12
N GLY A 529 -3.60 -34.82 3.13
CA GLY A 529 -2.58 -33.91 2.62
C GLY A 529 -2.79 -33.53 1.14
N PHE A 530 -3.27 -34.44 0.28
CA PHE A 530 -3.60 -34.11 -1.11
C PHE A 530 -4.73 -33.07 -1.21
N PHE A 531 -5.73 -33.17 -0.35
CA PHE A 531 -6.85 -32.21 -0.33
C PHE A 531 -6.42 -30.87 0.26
N LEU A 532 -5.54 -30.86 1.27
CA LEU A 532 -5.02 -29.64 1.88
C LEU A 532 -4.12 -28.80 0.94
N ILE A 533 -3.69 -29.34 -0.20
CA ILE A 533 -3.03 -28.58 -1.28
C ILE A 533 -3.94 -27.45 -1.79
N SER A 534 -5.27 -27.56 -1.68
CA SER A 534 -6.18 -26.50 -2.12
C SER A 534 -5.98 -25.17 -1.37
N SER A 535 -5.49 -25.19 -0.13
CA SER A 535 -5.22 -23.97 0.65
C SER A 535 -4.10 -23.12 0.00
N PRO A 536 -2.87 -23.62 -0.19
CA PRO A 536 -1.85 -22.86 -0.91
C PRO A 536 -2.26 -22.51 -2.36
N ILE A 537 -3.06 -23.34 -3.05
CA ILE A 537 -3.64 -22.99 -4.37
C ILE A 537 -4.53 -21.75 -4.25
N LEU A 538 -5.47 -21.72 -3.31
CA LEU A 538 -6.38 -20.57 -3.14
C LEU A 538 -5.58 -19.28 -2.91
N LEU A 539 -4.58 -19.32 -2.02
CA LEU A 539 -3.76 -18.14 -1.75
C LEU A 539 -2.92 -17.72 -2.97
N LEU A 540 -2.43 -18.68 -3.77
CA LEU A 540 -1.70 -18.42 -5.01
C LEU A 540 -2.60 -17.73 -6.07
N LEU A 541 -3.85 -18.17 -6.18
CA LEU A 541 -4.85 -17.56 -7.06
C LEU A 541 -5.18 -16.13 -6.61
N LEU A 542 -5.35 -15.90 -5.31
CA LEU A 542 -5.60 -14.55 -4.76
C LEU A 542 -4.42 -13.61 -5.00
N LEU A 543 -3.18 -14.07 -4.80
CA LEU A 543 -1.97 -13.30 -5.11
C LEU A 543 -1.88 -12.94 -6.60
N SER A 544 -2.17 -13.90 -7.47
CA SER A 544 -2.13 -13.68 -8.92
C SER A 544 -3.24 -12.73 -9.39
N ALA A 545 -4.45 -12.85 -8.83
CA ALA A 545 -5.55 -11.94 -9.10
C ALA A 545 -5.27 -10.51 -8.60
N TYR A 546 -4.59 -10.37 -7.46
CA TYR A 546 -4.12 -9.07 -6.97
C TYR A 546 -3.06 -8.46 -7.89
N GLU A 547 -2.05 -9.24 -8.29
CA GLU A 547 -0.98 -8.78 -9.19
C GLU A 547 -1.51 -8.33 -10.56
N GLN A 548 -2.55 -9.00 -11.07
CA GLN A 548 -3.22 -8.63 -12.33
C GLN A 548 -4.18 -7.43 -12.19
N GLY A 549 -4.38 -6.92 -10.97
CA GLY A 549 -5.32 -5.83 -10.67
C GLY A 549 -6.79 -6.23 -10.81
N ILE A 550 -7.10 -7.53 -10.71
CA ILE A 550 -8.48 -8.05 -10.69
C ILE A 550 -9.10 -7.87 -9.31
N LEU A 551 -8.32 -8.17 -8.26
CA LEU A 551 -8.70 -7.95 -6.86
C LEU A 551 -7.97 -6.73 -6.31
N LEU A 552 -8.72 -5.83 -5.69
CA LEU A 552 -8.19 -4.63 -5.05
C LEU A 552 -8.18 -4.81 -3.52
N PRO A 553 -7.27 -4.10 -2.81
CA PRO A 553 -7.27 -4.06 -1.35
C PRO A 553 -8.64 -3.64 -0.82
N SER A 554 -9.38 -4.56 -0.23
CA SER A 554 -10.76 -4.39 0.20
C SER A 554 -11.08 -5.38 1.32
N VAL A 555 -12.16 -5.11 2.06
CA VAL A 555 -12.69 -6.03 3.08
C VAL A 555 -12.95 -7.42 2.50
N LYS A 556 -13.39 -7.48 1.23
CA LYS A 556 -13.61 -8.75 0.51
C LYS A 556 -12.31 -9.52 0.27
N LEU A 557 -11.25 -8.85 -0.17
CA LEU A 557 -9.95 -9.51 -0.38
C LEU A 557 -9.40 -10.03 0.95
N GLU A 558 -9.47 -9.22 2.00
CA GLU A 558 -9.06 -9.64 3.35
C GLU A 558 -9.84 -10.88 3.80
N LEU A 559 -11.18 -10.87 3.68
CA LEU A 559 -12.02 -12.01 4.01
C LEU A 559 -11.61 -13.27 3.23
N LEU A 560 -11.35 -13.15 1.92
CA LEU A 560 -10.95 -14.28 1.08
C LEU A 560 -9.59 -14.85 1.48
N VAL A 561 -8.63 -13.98 1.84
CA VAL A 561 -7.31 -14.41 2.32
C VAL A 561 -7.43 -15.14 3.65
N GLU A 562 -8.26 -14.65 4.59
CA GLU A 562 -8.52 -15.35 5.86
C GLU A 562 -9.29 -16.66 5.68
N THR A 563 -10.20 -16.72 4.70
CA THR A 563 -11.01 -17.92 4.38
C THR A 563 -10.12 -19.12 4.06
N ASN A 564 -8.88 -18.88 3.64
CA ASN A 564 -7.89 -19.92 3.38
C ASN A 564 -7.69 -20.91 4.55
N PHE A 565 -7.70 -20.42 5.79
CA PHE A 565 -7.52 -21.29 6.96
C PHE A 565 -8.81 -22.01 7.35
N LEU A 566 -9.97 -21.37 7.17
CA LEU A 566 -11.28 -22.01 7.34
C LEU A 566 -11.47 -23.14 6.32
N LEU A 567 -11.01 -22.95 5.08
CA LEU A 567 -11.01 -23.97 4.04
C LEU A 567 -10.23 -25.22 4.47
N ALA A 568 -9.04 -25.04 5.06
CA ALA A 568 -8.24 -26.17 5.57
C ALA A 568 -9.03 -26.98 6.61
N GLY A 569 -9.70 -26.31 7.55
CA GLY A 569 -10.54 -26.98 8.55
C GLY A 569 -11.77 -27.66 7.96
N ALA A 570 -12.45 -27.02 7.00
CA ALA A 570 -13.60 -27.59 6.31
C ALA A 570 -13.23 -28.86 5.53
N ILE A 571 -12.08 -28.88 4.87
CA ILE A 571 -11.56 -30.05 4.16
C ILE A 571 -11.24 -31.18 5.13
N ALA A 572 -10.56 -30.88 6.24
CA ALA A 572 -10.27 -31.86 7.27
C ALA A 572 -11.55 -32.44 7.90
N PHE A 573 -12.60 -31.62 8.03
CA PHE A 573 -13.91 -32.05 8.55
C PHE A 573 -14.60 -32.99 7.57
N LEU A 574 -14.70 -32.61 6.29
CA LEU A 574 -15.27 -33.46 5.25
C LEU A 574 -14.52 -34.78 5.11
N TRP A 575 -13.19 -34.74 5.18
CA TRP A 575 -12.35 -35.94 5.18
C TRP A 575 -12.70 -36.89 6.32
N ALA A 576 -12.88 -36.36 7.54
CA ALA A 576 -13.21 -37.12 8.74
C ALA A 576 -14.67 -37.63 8.79
N LEU A 577 -15.55 -37.16 7.90
CA LEU A 577 -16.90 -37.71 7.75
C LEU A 577 -16.91 -38.97 6.86
N VAL A 578 -15.91 -39.09 5.98
CA VAL A 578 -15.82 -40.15 4.97
C VAL A 578 -14.82 -41.25 5.36
N ASN A 579 -13.89 -40.96 6.27
CA ASN A 579 -12.88 -41.88 6.82
C ASN A 579 -12.89 -41.80 8.34
#